data_AF-A0A1S8TF82-F1
#
_entry.id   AF-A0A1S8TF82-F1
#
_cell.length_a   1.000
_cell.length_b   1.000
_cell.length_c   1.000
_cell.angle_alpha   90.00
_cell.angle_beta   90.00
_cell.angle_gamma   90.00
#
_symmetry.space_group_name_H-M   'P 1'
#
loop_
_entity.id
_entity.type
_entity.pdbx_description
1 polymer ?
#
loop_
_entity_poly.entity_id
_entity_poly.type
_entity_poly.pdbx_seq_one_letter_code
_entity_poly.pdbx_strand_id
1 'polypeptide(L)'
;MESKRGRKGILEELSNEQKLKKLILEYDKSENIDLRVSYKNIYSYVKRKYEEGAVEFCLSYTWWKTTGKYLVDNYNLLKIKTVKISEKDQLDVIDIIEIVEKNYDNKEKLIGNLKHYNMIIERLVERINKLEEKIEKDNDRILQKDETIINLKDENSKKLDLINTLFYLHISSESKLQDLMKFGNKRNDVLASAIYDTFSNPIEFYKEYENILKEVNKDNEEKNNVTQLYDW
;
A
#
# COMPACT_ATOMS: atom_id res chain seq x y z
N MET A 1 -24.65 -23.26 63.27
CA MET A 1 -24.10 -23.85 62.04
C MET A 1 -24.42 -22.92 60.89
N GLU A 2 -23.53 -21.98 60.58
CA GLU A 2 -23.70 -21.05 59.46
C GLU A 2 -23.08 -21.66 58.20
N SER A 3 -23.87 -21.73 57.11
CA SER A 3 -23.41 -22.25 55.84
C SER A 3 -22.42 -21.26 55.20
N LYS A 4 -21.23 -21.76 54.86
CA LYS A 4 -20.22 -21.03 54.08
C LYS A 4 -20.79 -20.75 52.68
N ARG A 5 -21.40 -19.59 52.47
CA ARG A 5 -21.70 -19.07 51.13
C ARG A 5 -20.39 -19.00 50.35
N GLY A 6 -20.29 -19.79 49.27
CA GLY A 6 -19.15 -19.74 48.36
C GLY A 6 -18.96 -18.32 47.82
N ARG A 7 -17.71 -17.85 47.75
CA ARG A 7 -17.37 -16.55 47.15
C ARG A 7 -17.79 -16.56 45.68
N LYS A 8 -18.61 -15.59 45.27
CA LYS A 8 -18.95 -15.35 43.86
C LYS A 8 -17.68 -15.20 43.02
N GLY A 9 -17.59 -15.86 41.88
CA GLY A 9 -16.45 -15.73 40.97
C GLY A 9 -16.32 -14.31 40.39
N ILE A 10 -15.11 -13.84 40.11
CA ILE A 10 -14.81 -12.50 39.54
C ILE A 10 -15.58 -12.23 38.24
N LEU A 11 -15.91 -13.28 37.48
CA LEU A 11 -16.65 -13.22 36.22
C LEU A 11 -18.18 -13.36 36.38
N GLU A 12 -18.69 -13.49 37.60
CA GLU A 12 -20.14 -13.44 37.88
C GLU A 12 -20.66 -12.00 37.94
N GLU A 13 -19.77 -11.01 38.01
CA GLU A 13 -20.11 -9.61 37.81
C GLU A 13 -20.27 -9.31 36.31
N LEU A 14 -21.47 -8.93 35.89
CA LEU A 14 -21.83 -8.62 34.50
C LEU A 14 -20.87 -7.60 33.85
N SER A 15 -20.32 -6.69 34.65
CA SER A 15 -19.31 -5.70 34.23
C SER A 15 -17.99 -6.36 33.78
N ASN A 16 -17.49 -7.33 34.54
CA ASN A 16 -16.24 -8.02 34.23
C ASN A 16 -16.42 -9.00 33.05
N GLU A 17 -17.61 -9.58 32.88
CA GLU A 17 -17.94 -10.38 31.70
C GLU A 17 -17.85 -9.56 30.40
N GLN A 18 -18.43 -8.35 30.40
CA GLN A 18 -18.37 -7.45 29.24
C GLN A 18 -16.95 -6.97 28.96
N LYS A 19 -16.17 -6.66 30.00
CA LYS A 19 -14.75 -6.31 29.85
C LYS A 19 -13.96 -7.47 29.24
N LEU A 20 -14.20 -8.71 29.69
CA LEU A 20 -13.55 -9.90 29.13
C LEU A 20 -13.92 -10.13 27.65
N LYS A 21 -15.18 -9.94 27.25
CA LYS A 21 -15.59 -10.00 25.82
C LYS A 21 -14.81 -9.01 24.96
N LYS A 22 -14.61 -7.77 25.44
CA LYS A 22 -13.81 -6.75 24.74
C LYS A 22 -12.35 -7.17 24.62
N LEU A 23 -11.76 -7.71 25.69
CA LEU A 23 -10.38 -8.19 25.69
C LEU A 23 -10.17 -9.39 24.76
N ILE A 24 -11.15 -10.29 24.65
CA ILE A 24 -11.12 -11.39 23.68
C ILE A 24 -11.07 -10.85 22.25
N LEU A 25 -11.93 -9.88 21.91
CA LEU A 25 -11.94 -9.23 20.60
C LEU A 25 -10.64 -8.44 20.31
N GLU A 26 -10.11 -7.74 21.31
CA GLU A 26 -8.86 -6.97 21.19
C GLU A 26 -7.68 -7.89 20.92
N TYR A 27 -7.49 -8.93 21.75
CA TYR A 27 -6.48 -9.96 21.54
C TYR A 27 -6.59 -10.59 20.15
N ASP A 28 -7.81 -10.92 19.73
CA ASP A 28 -8.04 -11.57 18.45
C ASP A 28 -7.64 -10.70 17.25
N LYS A 29 -7.85 -9.38 17.35
CA LYS A 29 -7.49 -8.42 16.31
C LYS A 29 -6.00 -8.06 16.31
N SER A 30 -5.37 -8.02 17.48
CA SER A 30 -4.01 -7.48 17.61
C SER A 30 -2.92 -8.55 17.59
N GLU A 31 -3.18 -9.72 18.17
CA GLU A 31 -2.13 -10.69 18.50
C GLU A 31 -2.44 -12.12 18.08
N ASN A 32 -3.71 -12.44 17.80
CA ASN A 32 -4.07 -13.81 17.48
C ASN A 32 -3.77 -14.15 16.02
N ILE A 33 -2.82 -15.07 15.84
CA ILE A 33 -2.44 -15.61 14.52
C ILE A 33 -3.31 -16.82 14.16
N ASP A 34 -3.95 -17.45 15.17
CA ASP A 34 -4.74 -18.67 15.00
C ASP A 34 -6.19 -18.40 14.57
N LEU A 35 -6.77 -19.35 13.82
CA LEU A 35 -8.19 -19.33 13.42
C LEU A 35 -9.13 -19.27 14.64
N ARG A 36 -8.78 -19.94 15.74
CA ARG A 36 -9.55 -19.96 16.99
C ARG A 36 -8.76 -19.31 18.13
N VAL A 37 -9.45 -18.56 18.97
CA VAL A 37 -8.91 -17.99 20.20
C VAL A 37 -8.77 -19.10 21.24
N SER A 38 -7.55 -19.28 21.77
CA SER A 38 -7.25 -20.23 22.85
C SER A 38 -7.43 -19.62 24.24
N TYR A 39 -7.97 -20.39 25.20
CA TYR A 39 -8.08 -19.96 26.60
C TYR A 39 -6.70 -19.62 27.20
N LYS A 40 -5.64 -20.38 26.85
CA LYS A 40 -4.29 -20.12 27.40
C LYS A 40 -3.77 -18.75 26.95
N ASN A 41 -4.05 -18.37 25.72
CA ASN A 41 -3.57 -17.12 25.16
C ASN A 41 -4.36 -15.93 25.73
N ILE A 42 -5.68 -16.07 25.88
CA ILE A 42 -6.50 -15.06 26.58
C ILE A 42 -6.04 -14.88 28.02
N TYR A 43 -5.77 -15.96 28.75
CA TYR A 43 -5.24 -15.86 30.11
C TYR A 43 -3.94 -15.04 30.14
N SER A 44 -3.00 -15.37 29.27
CA SER A 44 -1.68 -14.74 29.21
C SER A 44 -1.80 -13.26 28.83
N TYR A 45 -2.67 -12.95 27.87
CA TYR A 45 -2.96 -11.60 27.41
C TYR A 45 -3.57 -10.72 28.51
N VAL A 46 -4.63 -11.20 29.17
CA VAL A 46 -5.31 -10.44 30.23
C VAL A 46 -4.39 -10.27 31.44
N LYS A 47 -3.59 -11.29 31.78
CA LYS A 47 -2.59 -11.18 32.86
C LYS A 47 -1.57 -10.08 32.56
N ARG A 48 -1.05 -10.04 31.32
CA ARG A 48 -0.09 -9.00 30.90
C ARG A 48 -0.72 -7.60 30.97
N LYS A 49 -1.94 -7.44 30.44
CA LYS A 49 -2.68 -6.16 30.50
C LYS A 49 -3.00 -5.70 31.93
N TYR A 50 -3.23 -6.64 32.84
CA TYR A 50 -3.42 -6.35 34.26
C TYR A 50 -2.11 -5.89 34.92
N GLU A 51 -1.00 -6.56 34.62
CA GLU A 51 0.35 -6.18 35.11
C GLU A 51 0.79 -4.80 34.59
N GLU A 52 0.37 -4.43 33.37
CA GLU A 52 0.55 -3.10 32.77
C GLU A 52 -0.39 -2.03 33.34
N GLY A 53 -1.33 -2.40 34.21
CA GLY A 53 -2.35 -1.49 34.78
C GLY A 53 -3.45 -1.07 33.80
N ALA A 54 -3.52 -1.68 32.62
CA ALA A 54 -4.50 -1.36 31.58
C ALA A 54 -5.88 -2.00 31.84
N VAL A 55 -5.97 -2.99 32.73
CA VAL A 55 -7.20 -3.70 33.09
C VAL A 55 -7.28 -3.81 34.62
N GLU A 56 -8.47 -3.57 35.18
CA GLU A 56 -8.70 -3.53 36.64
C GLU A 56 -8.87 -4.91 37.29
N PHE A 57 -8.94 -5.99 36.50
CA PHE A 57 -9.15 -7.35 37.00
C PHE A 57 -8.19 -8.35 36.34
N CYS A 58 -7.79 -9.35 37.12
CA CYS A 58 -6.99 -10.47 36.65
C CYS A 58 -7.83 -11.75 36.66
N LEU A 59 -7.64 -12.58 35.63
CA LEU A 59 -8.24 -13.91 35.58
C LEU A 59 -7.52 -14.85 36.56
N SER A 60 -8.27 -15.75 37.21
CA SER A 60 -7.67 -16.83 37.99
C SER A 60 -7.11 -17.91 37.06
N TYR A 61 -6.18 -18.73 37.53
CA TYR A 61 -5.68 -19.88 36.74
C TYR A 61 -6.78 -20.90 36.39
N THR A 62 -7.99 -20.82 36.93
CA THR A 62 -9.09 -21.75 36.59
C THR A 62 -10.26 -21.05 35.94
N TRP A 63 -10.07 -19.83 35.41
CA TRP A 63 -11.14 -18.99 34.86
C TRP A 63 -11.94 -19.67 33.74
N TRP A 64 -11.31 -20.54 32.94
CA TRP A 64 -11.98 -21.34 31.91
C TRP A 64 -12.90 -22.44 32.45
N LYS A 65 -12.93 -22.69 33.77
CA LYS A 65 -13.92 -23.59 34.39
C LYS A 65 -15.21 -22.87 34.79
N THR A 66 -15.31 -21.57 34.53
CA THR A 66 -16.47 -20.72 34.84
C THR A 66 -17.09 -20.16 33.56
N THR A 67 -17.85 -19.06 33.64
CA THR A 67 -18.42 -18.32 32.50
C THR A 67 -17.38 -17.99 31.42
N GLY A 68 -16.10 -17.87 31.78
CA GLY A 68 -15.00 -17.60 30.86
C GLY A 68 -14.91 -18.56 29.67
N LYS A 69 -15.17 -19.86 29.86
CA LYS A 69 -15.18 -20.82 28.74
C LYS A 69 -16.31 -20.53 27.76
N TYR A 70 -17.52 -20.29 28.27
CA TYR A 70 -18.69 -19.98 27.44
C TYR A 70 -18.46 -18.74 26.57
N LEU A 71 -17.76 -17.73 27.09
CA LEU A 71 -17.43 -16.52 26.36
C LEU A 71 -16.49 -16.76 25.18
N VAL A 72 -15.40 -17.50 25.40
CA VAL A 72 -14.45 -17.81 24.33
C VAL A 72 -15.05 -18.77 23.32
N ASP A 73 -15.82 -19.77 23.77
CA ASP A 73 -16.48 -20.73 22.88
C ASP A 73 -17.51 -20.03 22.00
N ASN A 74 -18.37 -19.18 22.55
CA ASN A 74 -19.32 -18.40 21.77
C ASN A 74 -18.62 -17.43 20.81
N TYR A 75 -17.54 -16.78 21.25
CA TYR A 75 -16.77 -15.90 20.39
C TYR A 75 -16.19 -16.68 19.19
N ASN A 76 -15.57 -17.84 19.43
CA ASN A 76 -15.06 -18.70 18.38
C ASN A 76 -16.16 -19.22 17.45
N LEU A 77 -17.32 -19.60 17.99
CA LEU A 77 -18.48 -20.02 17.19
C LEU A 77 -18.97 -18.92 16.25
N LEU A 78 -18.96 -17.66 16.68
CA LEU A 78 -19.35 -16.52 15.85
C LEU A 78 -18.23 -16.10 14.88
N LYS A 79 -16.96 -16.16 15.31
CA LYS A 79 -15.79 -15.80 14.50
C LYS A 79 -15.59 -16.74 13.32
N ILE A 80 -15.69 -18.05 13.55
CA ILE A 80 -15.53 -19.06 12.49
C ILE A 80 -16.60 -18.86 11.40
N LYS A 81 -17.78 -18.37 11.78
CA LYS A 81 -18.93 -18.22 10.89
C LYS A 81 -18.81 -17.09 9.88
N THR A 82 -17.81 -16.20 9.93
CA THR A 82 -17.73 -15.11 8.94
C THR A 82 -16.28 -14.76 8.60
N VAL A 83 -15.83 -15.20 7.42
CA VAL A 83 -14.54 -14.83 6.84
C VAL A 83 -14.76 -13.75 5.80
N LYS A 84 -14.15 -12.58 6.00
CA LYS A 84 -14.21 -11.49 5.02
C LYS A 84 -13.26 -11.80 3.86
N ILE A 85 -13.80 -11.96 2.65
CA ILE A 85 -13.02 -12.26 1.44
C ILE A 85 -12.66 -10.97 0.69
N SER A 86 -13.54 -9.97 0.72
CA SER A 86 -13.26 -8.65 0.13
C SER A 86 -14.02 -7.54 0.87
N GLU A 87 -13.89 -6.29 0.42
CA GLU A 87 -14.71 -5.18 0.94
C GLU A 87 -16.21 -5.41 0.74
N LYS A 88 -16.59 -6.19 -0.28
CA LYS A 88 -17.99 -6.44 -0.66
C LYS A 88 -18.45 -7.88 -0.41
N ASP A 89 -17.52 -8.83 -0.24
CA ASP A 89 -17.82 -10.25 -0.11
C ASP A 89 -17.45 -10.77 1.28
N GLN A 90 -18.42 -11.37 1.97
CA GLN A 90 -18.24 -12.14 3.18
C GLN A 90 -18.61 -13.59 2.89
N LEU A 91 -17.81 -14.51 3.38
CA LEU A 91 -18.07 -15.94 3.29
C LEU A 91 -18.38 -16.47 4.68
N ASP A 92 -19.55 -17.05 4.81
CA ASP A 92 -19.89 -17.76 6.03
C ASP A 92 -19.22 -19.14 6.01
N VAL A 93 -18.13 -19.28 6.76
CA VAL A 93 -17.43 -20.56 6.88
C VAL A 93 -18.11 -21.37 7.98
N ILE A 94 -18.87 -22.37 7.56
CA ILE A 94 -19.62 -23.21 8.49
C ILE A 94 -18.76 -24.41 8.87
N ASP A 95 -18.73 -24.75 10.16
CA ASP A 95 -18.02 -25.91 10.68
C ASP A 95 -18.68 -27.20 10.14
N ILE A 96 -17.97 -27.91 9.25
CA ILE A 96 -18.46 -29.14 8.63
C ILE A 96 -18.83 -30.19 9.69
N ILE A 97 -18.11 -30.21 10.82
CA ILE A 97 -18.41 -31.11 11.94
C ILE A 97 -19.79 -30.81 12.51
N GLU A 98 -20.12 -29.53 12.71
CA GLU A 98 -21.42 -29.08 13.21
C GLU A 98 -22.56 -29.43 12.24
N ILE A 99 -22.33 -29.34 10.92
CA ILE A 99 -23.32 -29.73 9.90
C ILE A 99 -23.56 -31.24 9.93
N VAL A 100 -22.50 -32.02 10.02
CA VAL A 100 -22.56 -33.49 10.06
C VAL A 100 -23.28 -33.94 11.33
N GLU A 101 -22.93 -33.41 12.49
CA GLU A 101 -23.57 -33.75 13.77
C GLU A 101 -25.06 -33.36 13.79
N LYS A 102 -25.43 -32.18 13.28
CA LYS A 102 -26.83 -31.72 13.27
C LYS A 102 -27.73 -32.43 12.27
N ASN A 103 -27.17 -33.05 11.23
CA ASN A 103 -27.93 -33.70 10.17
C ASN A 103 -27.59 -35.21 10.07
N TYR A 104 -26.99 -35.79 11.12
CA TYR A 104 -26.57 -37.19 11.15
C TYR A 104 -27.74 -38.15 10.84
N ASP A 105 -28.91 -37.84 11.38
CA ASP A 105 -30.13 -38.65 11.21
C ASP A 105 -30.83 -38.43 9.85
N ASN A 106 -30.39 -37.44 9.05
CA ASN A 106 -31.00 -37.13 7.75
C ASN A 106 -29.92 -37.00 6.66
N LYS A 107 -29.59 -38.14 6.06
CA LYS A 107 -28.60 -38.29 5.00
C LYS A 107 -28.85 -37.40 3.78
N GLU A 108 -30.09 -37.25 3.33
CA GLU A 108 -30.42 -36.44 2.15
C GLU A 108 -30.15 -34.95 2.41
N LYS A 109 -30.55 -34.46 3.58
CA LYS A 109 -30.29 -33.08 4.00
C LYS A 109 -28.80 -32.81 4.18
N LEU A 110 -28.05 -33.77 4.72
CA LEU A 110 -26.60 -33.68 4.85
C LEU A 110 -25.90 -33.59 3.49
N ILE A 111 -26.27 -34.45 2.53
CA ILE A 111 -25.73 -34.43 1.16
C ILE A 111 -26.06 -33.09 0.47
N GLY A 112 -27.28 -32.59 0.61
CA GLY A 112 -27.69 -31.30 0.05
C GLY A 112 -26.85 -30.14 0.58
N ASN A 113 -26.62 -30.10 1.89
CA ASN A 113 -25.78 -29.09 2.52
C ASN A 113 -24.33 -29.18 2.03
N LEU A 114 -23.73 -30.38 2.02
CA LEU A 114 -22.34 -30.57 1.58
C LEU A 114 -22.14 -30.22 0.10
N LYS A 115 -23.11 -30.52 -0.77
CA LYS A 115 -23.06 -30.12 -2.19
C LYS A 115 -23.02 -28.60 -2.38
N HIS A 116 -23.77 -27.85 -1.57
CA HIS A 116 -23.75 -26.39 -1.63
C HIS A 116 -22.35 -25.83 -1.34
N TYR A 117 -21.63 -26.41 -0.37
CA TYR A 117 -20.26 -26.00 -0.08
C TYR A 117 -19.27 -26.39 -1.17
N ASN A 118 -19.43 -27.56 -1.79
CA ASN A 118 -18.60 -27.92 -2.93
C ASN A 118 -18.73 -26.88 -4.06
N MET A 119 -19.95 -26.43 -4.36
CA MET A 119 -20.17 -25.35 -5.35
C MET A 119 -19.51 -24.04 -4.93
N ILE A 120 -19.54 -23.69 -3.64
CA ILE A 120 -18.86 -22.50 -3.13
C ILE A 120 -17.34 -22.64 -3.33
N ILE A 121 -16.76 -23.79 -2.99
CA ILE A 121 -15.33 -24.07 -3.16
C ILE A 121 -14.94 -23.95 -4.64
N GLU A 122 -15.70 -24.56 -5.55
CA GLU A 122 -15.48 -24.46 -6.99
C GLU A 122 -15.47 -23.01 -7.48
N ARG A 123 -16.43 -22.19 -7.03
CA ARG A 123 -16.48 -20.75 -7.37
C ARG A 123 -15.30 -19.97 -6.80
N LEU A 124 -14.83 -20.32 -5.60
CA LEU A 124 -13.66 -19.69 -4.99
C LEU A 124 -12.39 -20.04 -5.78
N VAL A 125 -12.22 -21.31 -6.16
CA VAL A 125 -11.11 -21.75 -7.02
C VAL A 125 -11.13 -21.01 -8.36
N GLU A 126 -12.29 -20.92 -9.01
CA GLU A 126 -12.41 -20.19 -10.28
C GLU A 126 -12.05 -18.70 -10.13
N ARG A 127 -12.43 -18.08 -9.00
CA ARG A 127 -12.10 -16.68 -8.73
C ARG A 127 -10.62 -16.49 -8.43
N ILE A 128 -9.98 -17.43 -7.73
CA ILE A 128 -8.52 -17.41 -7.48
C ILE A 128 -7.78 -17.46 -8.81
N ASN A 129 -8.12 -18.41 -9.69
CA ASN A 129 -7.48 -18.54 -11.00
C ASN A 129 -7.61 -17.24 -11.82
N LYS A 130 -8.80 -16.62 -11.85
CA LYS A 130 -9.01 -15.34 -12.53
C LYS A 130 -8.19 -14.20 -11.96
N LEU A 131 -7.97 -14.19 -10.63
CA LEU A 131 -7.14 -13.19 -9.97
C LEU A 131 -5.66 -13.42 -10.27
N GLU A 132 -5.20 -14.68 -10.28
CA GLU A 132 -3.83 -15.04 -10.64
C GLU A 132 -3.51 -14.64 -12.09
N GLU A 133 -4.40 -14.95 -13.05
CA GLU A 133 -4.25 -14.50 -14.45
C GLU A 133 -4.19 -12.98 -14.57
N LYS A 134 -4.96 -12.26 -13.75
CA LYS A 134 -4.95 -10.79 -13.75
C LYS A 134 -3.63 -10.25 -13.20
N ILE A 135 -3.12 -10.83 -12.12
CA ILE A 135 -1.84 -10.45 -11.51
C ILE A 135 -0.71 -10.65 -12.52
N GLU A 136 -0.71 -11.78 -13.25
CA GLU A 136 0.29 -12.06 -14.29
C GLU A 136 0.25 -10.99 -15.40
N LYS A 137 -0.94 -10.67 -15.93
CA LYS A 137 -1.11 -9.61 -16.94
C LYS A 137 -0.70 -8.23 -16.45
N ASP A 138 -1.01 -7.90 -15.20
CA ASP A 138 -0.65 -6.60 -14.62
C ASP A 138 0.87 -6.53 -14.39
N ASN A 139 1.53 -7.62 -14.03
CA ASN A 139 3.00 -7.71 -13.93
C ASN A 139 3.68 -7.52 -15.29
N ASP A 140 3.20 -8.18 -16.35
CA ASP A 140 3.74 -8.01 -17.70
C ASP A 140 3.65 -6.55 -18.16
N ARG A 141 2.53 -5.88 -17.85
CA ARG A 141 2.33 -4.45 -18.14
C ARG A 141 3.30 -3.56 -17.36
N ILE A 142 3.63 -3.92 -16.12
CA ILE A 142 4.62 -3.18 -15.33
C ILE A 142 6.00 -3.32 -15.96
N LEU A 143 6.41 -4.54 -16.32
CA LEU A 143 7.70 -4.79 -16.97
C LEU A 143 7.85 -4.00 -18.28
N GLN A 144 6.82 -3.99 -19.13
CA GLN A 144 6.82 -3.20 -20.37
C GLN A 144 6.95 -1.69 -20.11
N LYS A 145 6.29 -1.18 -19.07
CA LYS A 145 6.40 0.24 -18.68
C LYS A 145 7.79 0.56 -18.14
N ASP A 146 8.39 -0.33 -17.35
CA ASP A 146 9.75 -0.14 -16.82
C ASP A 146 10.78 -0.10 -17.95
N GLU A 147 10.69 -1.01 -18.93
CA GLU A 147 11.53 -0.96 -20.14
C GLU A 147 11.35 0.37 -20.89
N THR A 148 10.11 0.83 -21.05
CA THR A 148 9.83 2.12 -21.69
C THR A 148 10.45 3.28 -20.91
N ILE A 149 10.37 3.27 -19.58
CA ILE A 149 10.98 4.29 -18.71
C ILE A 149 12.50 4.28 -18.84
N ILE A 150 13.13 3.11 -18.89
CA ILE A 150 14.58 2.99 -19.08
C ILE A 150 14.99 3.60 -20.43
N ASN A 151 14.29 3.25 -21.51
CA ASN A 151 14.57 3.79 -22.85
C ASN A 151 14.41 5.32 -22.89
N LEU A 152 13.32 5.85 -22.32
CA LEU A 152 13.10 7.30 -22.26
C LEU A 152 14.14 8.03 -21.39
N LYS A 153 14.62 7.41 -20.31
CA LYS A 153 15.71 7.96 -19.50
C LYS A 153 17.01 8.03 -20.29
N ASP A 154 17.35 6.98 -21.03
CA ASP A 154 18.53 6.95 -21.90
C ASP A 154 18.44 8.01 -23.02
N GLU A 155 17.30 8.13 -23.69
CA GLU A 155 17.05 9.20 -24.67
C GLU A 155 17.18 10.60 -24.07
N ASN A 156 16.62 10.82 -22.89
CA ASN A 156 16.74 12.11 -22.20
C ASN A 156 18.19 12.41 -21.80
N SER A 157 18.95 11.41 -21.35
CA SER A 157 20.37 11.58 -21.04
C SER A 157 21.15 12.01 -22.29
N LYS A 158 20.93 11.33 -23.42
CA LYS A 158 21.57 11.70 -24.70
C LYS A 158 21.22 13.13 -25.12
N LYS A 159 19.95 13.52 -25.02
CA LYS A 159 19.52 14.90 -25.31
C LYS A 159 20.16 15.92 -24.38
N LEU A 160 20.27 15.61 -23.09
CA LEU A 160 20.93 16.48 -22.11
C LEU A 160 22.42 16.65 -22.43
N ASP A 161 23.11 15.57 -22.79
CA ASP A 161 24.53 15.62 -23.18
C ASP A 161 24.74 16.47 -24.44
N LEU A 162 23.85 16.35 -25.43
CA LEU A 162 23.89 17.20 -26.63
C LEU A 162 23.66 18.68 -26.30
N ILE A 163 22.70 18.99 -25.43
CA ILE A 163 22.43 20.36 -24.96
C ILE A 163 23.64 20.92 -24.20
N ASN A 164 24.24 20.14 -23.29
CA ASN A 164 25.43 20.56 -22.56
C ASN A 164 26.62 20.82 -23.50
N THR A 165 26.80 19.95 -24.50
CA THR A 165 27.83 20.12 -25.54
C THR A 165 27.60 21.40 -26.35
N LEU A 166 26.35 21.67 -26.73
CA LEU A 166 25.94 22.89 -27.41
C LEU A 166 26.30 24.14 -26.59
N PHE A 167 25.96 24.18 -25.30
CA PHE A 167 26.28 25.32 -24.44
C PHE A 167 27.80 25.48 -24.25
N TYR A 168 28.53 24.39 -24.04
CA TYR A 168 29.98 24.42 -23.89
C TYR A 168 30.67 25.00 -25.13
N LEU A 169 30.27 24.55 -26.32
CA LEU A 169 30.80 25.05 -27.59
C LEU A 169 30.42 26.52 -27.82
N HIS A 170 29.22 26.93 -27.43
CA HIS A 170 28.81 28.33 -27.53
C HIS A 170 29.64 29.25 -26.63
N ILE A 171 29.78 28.90 -25.34
CA ILE A 171 30.57 29.68 -24.36
C ILE A 171 32.03 29.76 -24.76
N SER A 172 32.59 28.66 -25.30
CA SER A 172 33.99 28.59 -25.74
C SER A 172 34.25 29.38 -27.03
N SER A 173 33.21 29.81 -27.74
CA SER A 173 33.32 30.59 -28.96
C SER A 173 33.05 32.07 -28.68
N GLU A 174 33.94 32.97 -29.09
CA GLU A 174 33.68 34.42 -29.06
C GLU A 174 32.64 34.86 -30.13
N SER A 175 31.89 33.92 -30.72
CA SER A 175 31.01 34.15 -31.86
C SER A 175 29.58 33.76 -31.52
N LYS A 176 28.60 34.46 -32.12
CA LYS A 176 27.19 34.14 -31.90
C LYS A 176 26.92 32.73 -32.40
N LEU A 177 26.08 31.99 -31.68
CA LEU A 177 25.75 30.60 -32.00
C LEU A 177 25.24 30.44 -33.45
N GLN A 178 24.53 31.46 -33.96
CA GLN A 178 24.05 31.54 -35.34
C GLN A 178 25.19 31.59 -36.37
N ASP A 179 26.29 32.27 -36.05
CA ASP A 179 27.46 32.40 -36.92
C ASP A 179 28.22 31.08 -37.03
N LEU A 180 28.26 30.32 -35.93
CA LEU A 180 28.91 29.00 -35.86
C LEU A 180 28.20 27.92 -36.69
N MET A 181 26.95 28.14 -37.10
CA MET A 181 26.24 27.20 -37.98
C MET A 181 26.20 27.63 -39.44
N LYS A 182 26.13 28.94 -39.73
CA LYS A 182 25.75 29.44 -41.06
C LYS A 182 26.91 29.96 -41.91
N PHE A 183 28.04 30.40 -41.33
CA PHE A 183 29.03 31.16 -42.11
C PHE A 183 30.50 30.73 -41.93
N GLY A 184 31.10 30.30 -43.05
CA GLY A 184 32.55 30.34 -43.34
C GLY A 184 33.49 29.85 -42.24
N ASN A 185 34.63 30.53 -42.04
CA ASN A 185 35.74 30.13 -41.16
C ASN A 185 35.39 29.94 -39.66
N LYS A 186 34.15 30.26 -39.25
CA LYS A 186 33.64 30.06 -37.88
C LYS A 186 32.64 28.89 -37.78
N ARG A 187 32.30 28.25 -38.90
CA ARG A 187 31.36 27.14 -38.98
C ARG A 187 31.92 25.89 -38.27
N ASN A 188 31.11 25.31 -37.39
CA ASN A 188 31.40 24.05 -36.73
C ASN A 188 30.34 23.01 -37.13
N ASP A 189 30.72 22.06 -37.98
CA ASP A 189 29.81 21.04 -38.50
C ASP A 189 29.29 20.08 -37.42
N VAL A 190 30.09 19.81 -36.39
CA VAL A 190 29.68 18.97 -35.24
C VAL A 190 28.57 19.67 -34.45
N LEU A 191 28.72 20.98 -34.25
CA LEU A 191 27.73 21.81 -33.57
C LEU A 191 26.42 21.90 -34.37
N ALA A 192 26.53 22.12 -35.69
CA ALA A 192 25.37 22.15 -36.57
C ALA A 192 24.59 20.83 -36.53
N SER A 193 25.27 19.67 -36.62
CA SER A 193 24.62 18.36 -36.51
C SER A 193 23.95 18.18 -35.15
N ALA A 194 24.65 18.45 -34.05
CA ALA A 194 24.10 18.29 -32.70
C ALA A 194 22.81 19.09 -32.48
N ILE A 195 22.72 20.30 -33.01
CA ILE A 195 21.52 21.14 -32.95
C ILE A 195 20.36 20.56 -33.77
N TYR A 196 20.63 20.11 -35.00
CA TYR A 196 19.61 19.48 -35.84
C TYR A 196 19.09 18.17 -35.24
N ASP A 197 19.97 17.41 -34.59
CA ASP A 197 19.63 16.14 -33.94
C ASP A 197 18.89 16.35 -32.60
N THR A 198 19.15 17.45 -31.91
CA THR A 198 18.53 17.77 -30.60
C THR A 198 17.17 18.44 -30.73
N PHE A 199 17.00 19.34 -31.71
CA PHE A 199 15.80 20.16 -31.85
C PHE A 199 15.07 19.86 -33.15
N SER A 200 13.78 19.53 -33.05
CA SER A 200 12.95 19.25 -34.23
C SER A 200 12.81 20.44 -35.19
N ASN A 201 12.92 21.67 -34.68
CA ASN A 201 12.98 22.89 -35.48
C ASN A 201 14.10 23.82 -34.96
N PRO A 202 15.34 23.66 -35.44
CA PRO A 202 16.46 24.48 -35.00
C PRO A 202 16.23 25.97 -35.17
N ILE A 203 15.58 26.38 -36.27
CA ILE A 203 15.38 27.79 -36.63
C ILE A 203 14.44 28.50 -35.63
N GLU A 204 13.40 27.83 -35.17
CA GLU A 204 12.50 28.37 -34.14
C GLU A 204 13.20 28.48 -32.79
N PHE A 205 13.94 27.44 -32.38
CA PHE A 205 14.75 27.48 -31.17
C PHE A 205 15.71 28.69 -31.17
N TYR A 206 16.34 29.01 -32.30
CA TYR A 206 17.21 30.19 -32.40
C TYR A 206 16.50 31.51 -32.16
N LYS A 207 15.32 31.68 -32.75
CA LYS A 207 14.54 32.92 -32.59
C LYS A 207 14.16 33.12 -31.13
N GLU A 208 13.74 32.04 -30.48
CA GLU A 208 13.34 32.06 -29.08
C GLU A 208 14.55 32.31 -28.15
N TYR A 209 15.67 31.64 -28.39
CA TYR A 209 16.91 31.84 -27.65
C TYR A 209 17.44 33.28 -27.77
N GLU A 210 17.45 33.86 -28.99
CA GLU A 210 17.86 35.26 -29.18
C GLU A 210 16.91 36.25 -28.51
N ASN A 211 15.62 35.95 -28.47
CA ASN A 211 14.64 36.79 -27.78
C ASN A 211 14.87 36.77 -26.26
N ILE A 212 15.09 35.59 -25.68
CA ILE A 212 15.43 35.43 -24.26
C ILE A 212 16.72 36.19 -23.92
N LEU A 213 17.77 36.09 -24.75
CA LEU A 213 19.01 36.84 -24.54
C LEU A 213 18.79 38.37 -24.59
N LYS A 214 17.92 38.86 -25.49
CA LYS A 214 17.59 40.28 -25.56
C LYS A 214 16.83 40.74 -24.31
N GLU A 215 15.90 39.93 -23.81
CA GLU A 215 15.17 40.22 -22.57
C GLU A 215 16.09 40.24 -21.35
N VAL A 216 16.97 39.25 -21.20
CA VAL A 216 17.95 39.19 -20.11
C VAL A 216 18.93 40.38 -20.14
N ASN A 217 19.39 40.79 -21.32
CA ASN A 217 20.28 41.94 -21.46
C ASN A 217 19.57 43.26 -21.15
N LYS A 218 18.30 43.39 -21.55
CA LYS A 218 17.49 44.57 -21.27
C LYS A 218 17.23 44.74 -19.76
N ASP A 219 16.94 43.64 -19.05
CA ASP A 219 16.81 43.63 -17.60
C ASP A 219 18.12 44.00 -16.88
N ASN A 220 19.27 43.62 -17.44
CA ASN A 220 20.58 43.97 -16.89
C ASN A 220 20.97 45.43 -17.16
N GLU A 221 20.62 46.00 -18.33
CA GLU A 221 20.81 47.42 -18.63
C GLU A 221 19.91 48.31 -17.75
N GLU A 222 18.66 47.91 -17.51
CA GLU A 222 17.76 48.61 -16.59
C GLU A 222 18.29 48.59 -15.14
N LYS A 223 18.83 47.45 -14.67
CA LYS A 223 19.46 47.37 -13.33
C LYS A 223 20.74 48.19 -13.22
N ASN A 224 21.56 48.24 -14.27
CA ASN A 224 22.81 49.02 -14.27
C ASN A 224 22.55 50.55 -14.33
N ASN A 225 21.51 50.97 -15.05
CA ASN A 225 21.08 52.38 -15.08
C ASN A 225 20.51 52.87 -13.74
N VAL A 226 19.88 51.99 -12.96
CA VAL A 226 19.41 52.33 -11.59
C VAL A 226 20.60 52.54 -10.64
N THR A 227 21.69 51.79 -10.80
CA THR A 227 22.89 51.96 -9.95
C THR A 227 23.65 53.26 -10.27
N GLN A 228 23.68 53.71 -11.53
CA GLN A 228 24.33 54.97 -11.92
C GLN A 228 23.57 56.24 -11.52
N LEU A 229 22.29 56.15 -11.16
CA LEU A 229 21.49 57.28 -10.68
C LEU A 229 21.75 57.64 -9.20
N TYR A 230 22.53 56.84 -8.46
CA TYR A 230 22.84 57.05 -7.05
C TYR A 230 24.30 57.44 -6.75
N ASP A 231 25.13 57.65 -7.77
CA ASP A 231 26.49 58.17 -7.60
C ASP A 231 26.54 59.67 -7.97
N TRP A 232 26.26 60.52 -6.98
CA TRP A 232 26.64 61.95 -6.94
C TRP A 232 27.57 62.19 -5.75
#